data_AF-A0A9X2MW07-F1
#
_entry.id   AF-A0A9X2MW07-F1
#
_cell.length_a   1.000
_cell.length_b   1.000
_cell.length_c   1.000
_cell.angle_alpha   90.00
_cell.angle_beta   90.00
_cell.angle_gamma   90.00
#
_symmetry.space_group_name_H-M   'P 1'
#
loop_
_entity.id
_entity.type
_entity.pdbx_description
1 polymer ?
#
loop_
_entity_poly.entity_id
_entity_poly.type
_entity_poly.pdbx_seq_one_letter_code
_entity_poly.pdbx_strand_id
1 'polypeptide(L)'
;EGKQQRELTMGQYNRNEFGVYMAVTERYKYIYSAPDNKEWLFDLQVDPEETHNFFNNPLYKDQAERMKRQLLEQLRADQCTTMIDGDDWKRYEPQQLPPERDALLLLQDPPASIPCIPGYERKFEVNQNDLFRIKF
;
A
#
# COMPACT_ATOMS: atom_id res chain seq x y z
N GLU A 1 36.52 -6.25 -2.76
CA GLU A 1 35.06 -6.09 -2.89
C GLU A 1 34.46 -5.87 -1.51
N GLY A 2 34.00 -4.65 -1.19
CA GLY A 2 33.38 -4.36 0.09
C GLY A 2 31.89 -4.69 0.04
N LYS A 3 31.49 -5.89 0.46
CA LYS A 3 30.08 -6.17 0.72
C LYS A 3 29.67 -5.35 1.94
N GLN A 4 29.04 -4.19 1.73
CA GLN A 4 28.26 -3.57 2.79
C GLN A 4 27.00 -4.42 3.00
N GLN A 5 27.00 -5.20 4.07
CA GLN A 5 25.81 -5.89 4.55
C GLN A 5 24.96 -4.83 5.26
N ARG A 6 23.91 -4.35 4.58
CA ARG A 6 22.92 -3.47 5.21
C ARG A 6 22.04 -4.33 6.09
N GLU A 7 21.97 -4.01 7.37
CA GLU A 7 21.12 -4.70 8.34
C GLU A 7 19.63 -4.55 8.01
N LEU A 8 19.27 -3.43 7.38
CA LEU A 8 17.91 -3.09 6.99
C LEU A 8 17.88 -2.52 5.56
N THR A 9 17.00 -3.05 4.73
CA THR A 9 16.64 -2.50 3.42
C THR A 9 15.24 -1.94 3.48
N MET A 10 15.02 -0.74 2.95
CA MET A 10 13.71 -0.11 2.95
C MET A 10 13.16 0.05 1.55
N GLY A 11 11.84 0.04 1.45
CA GLY A 11 11.13 0.37 0.23
C GLY A 11 9.99 1.32 0.54
N GLN A 12 9.75 2.24 -0.38
CA GLN A 12 8.61 3.14 -0.35
C GLN A 12 7.94 3.11 -1.72
N TYR A 13 6.62 2.97 -1.72
CA TYR A 13 5.79 3.14 -2.90
C TYR A 13 4.73 4.22 -2.58
N ASN A 14 4.61 5.23 -3.45
CA ASN A 14 3.76 6.40 -3.22
C ASN A 14 4.05 7.16 -1.90
N ARG A 15 3.18 8.11 -1.54
CA ARG A 15 3.31 8.99 -0.36
C ARG A 15 1.93 9.23 0.28
N ASN A 16 1.96 9.71 1.52
CA ASN A 16 0.76 10.09 2.29
C ASN A 16 -0.28 8.96 2.35
N GLU A 17 -1.57 9.27 2.14
CA GLU A 17 -2.70 8.33 2.22
C GLU A 17 -2.64 7.17 1.20
N PHE A 18 -1.78 7.27 0.19
CA PHE A 18 -1.54 6.21 -0.81
C PHE A 18 -0.21 5.48 -0.60
N GLY A 19 0.52 5.82 0.47
CA GLY A 19 1.86 5.30 0.73
C GLY A 19 1.86 3.86 1.24
N VAL A 20 2.79 3.07 0.72
CA VAL A 20 3.17 1.76 1.25
C VAL A 20 4.64 1.82 1.62
N TYR A 21 4.94 1.44 2.86
CA TYR A 21 6.28 1.51 3.45
C TYR A 21 6.72 0.12 3.87
N MET A 22 7.97 -0.21 3.60
CA MET A 22 8.52 -1.54 3.81
C MET A 22 9.89 -1.46 4.46
N ALA A 23 10.13 -2.39 5.37
CA ALA A 23 11.43 -2.67 5.98
C ALA A 23 11.73 -4.16 5.88
N VAL A 24 12.91 -4.52 5.37
CA VAL A 24 13.36 -5.90 5.13
C VAL A 24 14.70 -6.12 5.80
N THR A 25 14.80 -7.17 6.58
CA THR A 25 16.04 -7.72 7.14
C THR A 25 16.30 -9.11 6.53
N GLU A 26 17.37 -9.79 6.92
CA GLU A 26 17.63 -11.17 6.47
C GLU A 26 16.53 -12.17 6.86
N ARG A 27 15.76 -11.89 7.93
CA ARG A 27 14.74 -12.80 8.44
C ARG A 27 13.32 -12.26 8.36
N TYR A 28 13.12 -10.96 8.51
CA TYR A 28 11.78 -10.39 8.61
C TYR A 28 11.54 -9.32 7.57
N LYS A 29 10.31 -9.29 7.06
CA LYS A 29 9.78 -8.18 6.26
C LYS A 29 8.55 -7.61 6.96
N TYR A 30 8.58 -6.31 7.17
CA TYR A 30 7.47 -5.52 7.70
C TYR A 30 6.95 -4.59 6.62
N ILE A 31 5.62 -4.48 6.51
CA ILE A 31 4.94 -3.60 5.56
C ILE A 31 3.84 -2.83 6.29
N TYR A 32 3.74 -1.53 6.02
CA TYR A 32 2.60 -0.70 6.38
C TYR A 32 1.94 -0.15 5.10
N SER A 33 0.62 -0.32 4.98
CA SER A 33 -0.22 0.29 3.95
C SER A 33 -1.06 1.38 4.59
N ALA A 34 -0.76 2.65 4.25
CA ALA A 34 -1.58 3.80 4.62
C ALA A 34 -3.02 3.73 4.08
N PRO A 35 -3.30 3.35 2.82
CA PRO A 35 -4.67 3.35 2.30
C PRO A 35 -5.56 2.31 3.00
N ASP A 36 -4.97 1.20 3.44
CA ASP A 36 -5.69 0.13 4.15
C ASP A 36 -5.65 0.31 5.69
N ASN A 37 -4.83 1.23 6.20
CA ASN A 37 -4.43 1.31 7.61
C ASN A 37 -3.99 -0.05 8.20
N LYS A 38 -3.29 -0.88 7.40
CA LYS A 38 -2.92 -2.25 7.76
C LYS A 38 -1.42 -2.45 7.83
N GLU A 39 -1.04 -3.35 8.72
CA GLU A 39 0.34 -3.77 8.94
C GLU A 39 0.48 -5.28 8.66
N TRP A 40 1.62 -5.65 8.08
CA TRP A 40 1.99 -7.03 7.82
C TRP A 40 3.40 -7.31 8.33
N LEU A 41 3.60 -8.53 8.80
CA LEU A 41 4.90 -9.08 9.15
C LEU A 41 5.04 -10.48 8.55
N PHE A 42 6.15 -10.69 7.84
CA PHE A 42 6.52 -11.98 7.26
C PHE A 42 7.84 -12.44 7.87
N ASP A 43 7.94 -13.73 8.23
CA ASP A 43 9.18 -14.39 8.63
C ASP A 43 9.72 -15.16 7.43
N LEU A 44 10.69 -14.57 6.72
CA LEU A 44 11.28 -15.07 5.49
C LEU A 44 12.08 -16.37 5.67
N GLN A 45 12.42 -16.75 6.90
CA GLN A 45 13.06 -18.05 7.17
C GLN A 45 12.04 -19.18 7.32
N VAL A 46 10.86 -18.87 7.86
CA VAL A 46 9.79 -19.86 8.10
C VAL A 46 8.84 -19.94 6.91
N ASP A 47 8.57 -18.80 6.26
CA ASP A 47 7.67 -18.64 5.12
C ASP A 47 8.32 -17.74 4.04
N PRO A 48 9.28 -18.29 3.27
CA PRO A 48 9.99 -17.55 2.22
C PRO A 48 9.08 -17.03 1.10
N GLU A 49 7.92 -17.66 0.91
CA GLU A 49 6.92 -17.32 -0.12
C GLU A 49 5.93 -16.23 0.37
N GLU A 50 6.10 -15.72 1.59
CA GLU A 50 5.34 -14.58 2.14
C GLU A 50 3.82 -14.82 2.17
N THR A 51 3.41 -16.06 2.41
CA THR A 51 2.00 -16.50 2.33
C THR A 51 1.18 -16.18 3.58
N HIS A 52 1.84 -15.96 4.73
CA HIS A 52 1.18 -15.77 6.02
C HIS A 52 1.59 -14.45 6.69
N ASN A 53 0.58 -13.67 7.09
CA ASN A 53 0.79 -12.49 7.92
C ASN A 53 0.89 -12.87 9.40
N PHE A 54 2.08 -12.68 9.99
CA PHE A 54 2.36 -12.93 11.40
C PHE A 54 2.15 -11.70 12.31
N PHE A 55 1.73 -10.55 11.78
CA PHE A 55 1.63 -9.31 12.55
C PHE A 55 0.76 -9.44 13.81
N ASN A 56 -0.38 -10.13 13.70
CA ASN A 56 -1.30 -10.33 14.83
C ASN A 56 -0.93 -11.54 15.72
N ASN A 57 0.18 -12.23 15.43
CA ASN A 57 0.63 -13.35 16.25
C ASN A 57 1.35 -12.83 17.51
N PRO A 58 0.88 -13.17 18.73
CA PRO A 58 1.50 -12.69 19.96
C PRO A 58 3.00 -13.01 20.10
N LEU A 59 3.46 -14.13 19.52
CA LEU A 59 4.87 -14.52 19.54
C LEU A 59 5.78 -13.61 18.71
N TYR A 60 5.20 -12.89 17.76
CA TYR A 60 5.91 -12.00 16.83
C TYR A 60 5.75 -10.52 17.18
N LYS A 61 4.98 -10.18 18.23
CA LYS A 61 4.65 -8.81 18.59
C LYS A 61 5.88 -7.94 18.81
N ASP A 62 6.84 -8.41 19.61
CA ASP A 62 8.06 -7.67 19.90
C ASP A 62 8.90 -7.45 18.63
N GLN A 63 8.89 -8.42 17.72
CA GLN A 63 9.57 -8.31 16.44
C GLN A 63 8.89 -7.31 15.51
N ALA A 64 7.56 -7.33 15.43
CA ALA A 64 6.80 -6.38 14.63
C ALA A 64 7.06 -4.94 15.09
N GLU A 65 6.99 -4.69 16.40
CA GLU A 65 7.25 -3.38 17.00
C GLU A 65 8.69 -2.92 16.77
N ARG A 66 9.66 -3.84 16.85
CA ARG A 66 11.06 -3.52 16.55
C ARG A 66 11.24 -3.09 15.09
N MET A 67 10.70 -3.85 14.15
CA MET A 67 10.78 -3.56 12.71
C MET A 67 10.11 -2.21 12.38
N LYS A 68 8.93 -1.97 12.94
CA LYS A 68 8.19 -0.71 12.80
C LYS A 68 9.01 0.47 13.31
N ARG A 69 9.59 0.36 14.50
CA ARG A 69 10.40 1.43 15.09
C ARG A 69 11.62 1.76 14.25
N GLN A 70 12.36 0.74 13.79
CA GLN A 70 13.52 0.95 12.91
C GLN A 70 13.14 1.66 11.61
N LEU A 71 11.98 1.30 11.02
CA LEU A 71 11.47 1.96 9.83
C LEU A 71 11.10 3.43 10.10
N LEU A 72 10.37 3.71 11.18
CA LEU A 72 10.00 5.08 11.55
C LEU A 72 11.23 5.94 11.88
N GLU A 73 12.22 5.39 12.58
CA GLU A 73 13.48 6.06 12.88
C GLU A 73 14.22 6.45 11.61
N GLN A 74 14.29 5.56 10.62
CA GLN A 74 14.92 5.94 9.36
C GLN A 74 14.07 6.97 8.59
N LEU A 75 12.75 6.79 8.48
CA LEU A 75 11.91 7.76 7.77
C LEU A 75 12.07 9.17 8.37
N ARG A 76 12.24 9.29 9.69
CA ARG A 76 12.61 10.54 10.37
C ARG A 76 14.00 11.05 9.96
N ALA A 77 15.00 10.17 9.92
CA ALA A 77 16.37 10.51 9.48
C ALA A 77 16.41 11.03 8.03
N ASP A 78 15.58 10.45 7.16
CA ASP A 78 15.42 10.83 5.75
C ASP A 78 14.48 12.05 5.57
N GLN A 79 14.03 12.66 6.67
CA GLN A 79 13.11 13.81 6.70
C GLN A 79 11.74 13.54 6.03
N CYS A 80 11.35 12.27 5.93
CA CYS A 80 10.06 11.83 5.42
C CYS A 80 9.10 11.62 6.60
N THR A 81 8.53 12.72 7.12
CA THR A 81 7.75 12.70 8.37
C THR A 81 6.24 12.91 8.17
N THR A 82 5.78 13.15 6.94
CA THR A 82 4.36 13.51 6.67
C THR A 82 3.37 12.39 7.00
N MET A 83 3.84 11.15 7.08
CA MET A 83 3.10 9.93 7.38
C MET A 83 3.27 9.43 8.82
N ILE A 84 3.98 10.18 9.67
CA ILE A 84 4.27 9.81 11.05
C ILE A 84 3.46 10.72 11.98
N ASP A 85 2.78 10.14 12.96
CA ASP A 85 2.06 10.82 14.03
C ASP A 85 2.62 10.40 15.39
N GLY A 86 3.42 11.28 16.01
CA GLY A 86 4.18 10.95 17.22
C GLY A 86 5.12 9.77 16.98
N ASP A 87 4.86 8.65 17.66
CA ASP A 87 5.61 7.38 17.58
C ASP A 87 4.91 6.29 16.75
N ASP A 88 3.83 6.63 16.05
CA ASP A 88 3.07 5.70 15.22
C ASP A 88 2.86 6.27 13.81
N TRP A 89 2.28 5.46 12.93
CA TRP A 89 1.80 5.88 11.64
C TRP A 89 0.61 6.82 11.77
N LYS A 90 0.62 7.88 10.98
CA LYS A 90 -0.57 8.70 10.75
C LYS A 90 -1.67 7.82 10.15
N ARG A 91 -2.85 7.89 10.76
CA ARG A 91 -4.05 7.20 10.26
C ARG A 91 -4.76 8.06 9.22
N TYR A 92 -5.18 7.41 8.14
CA TYR A 92 -5.91 8.05 7.06
C TYR A 92 -7.35 7.51 7.03
N GLU A 93 -8.29 8.26 6.49
CA GLU A 93 -9.62 7.70 6.24
C GLU A 93 -9.51 6.61 5.16
N PRO A 94 -10.19 5.45 5.32
CA PRO A 94 -10.18 4.40 4.31
C PRO A 94 -10.62 4.95 2.96
N GLN A 95 -9.83 4.65 1.92
CA GLN A 95 -10.18 5.04 0.55
C GLN A 95 -11.47 4.32 0.13
N GLN A 96 -12.46 5.09 -0.31
CA GLN A 96 -13.69 4.51 -0.85
C GLN A 96 -13.57 4.40 -2.36
N LEU A 97 -13.63 3.16 -2.86
CA LEU A 97 -13.73 2.91 -4.29
C LEU A 97 -15.18 3.12 -4.74
N PRO A 98 -15.41 3.78 -5.89
CA PRO A 98 -16.73 3.83 -6.48
C PRO A 98 -17.30 2.41 -6.67
N PRO A 99 -18.61 2.19 -6.49
CA PRO A 99 -19.23 0.88 -6.67
C PRO A 99 -19.17 0.41 -8.14
N GLU A 100 -19.01 1.34 -9.07
CA GLU A 100 -18.83 1.06 -10.49
C GLU A 100 -17.42 0.52 -10.76
N ARG A 101 -17.36 -0.70 -11.32
CA ARG A 101 -16.10 -1.44 -11.55
C ARG A 101 -15.12 -0.75 -12.49
N ASP A 102 -15.64 0.11 -13.36
CA ASP A 102 -14.87 0.74 -14.42
C ASP A 102 -14.52 2.20 -14.08
N ALA A 103 -15.00 2.76 -12.97
CA ALA A 103 -14.93 4.20 -12.67
C ALA A 103 -13.51 4.78 -12.54
N LEU A 104 -12.48 3.94 -12.34
CA LEU A 104 -11.09 4.36 -12.15
C LEU A 104 -10.15 3.85 -13.25
N LEU A 105 -10.68 3.30 -14.35
CA LEU A 105 -9.84 2.93 -15.49
C LEU A 105 -9.32 4.20 -16.17
N LEU A 106 -7.99 4.27 -16.32
CA LEU A 106 -7.32 5.34 -17.08
C LEU A 106 -7.78 5.40 -18.53
N LEU A 107 -8.14 4.24 -19.10
CA LEU A 107 -8.63 4.08 -20.46
C LEU A 107 -9.97 3.36 -20.37
N GLN A 108 -11.04 4.07 -20.69
CA GLN A 108 -12.36 3.48 -20.85
C GLN A 108 -12.46 2.81 -22.21
N ASP A 109 -13.28 1.77 -22.30
CA ASP A 109 -13.61 1.13 -23.55
C ASP A 109 -14.19 2.17 -24.54
N PRO A 110 -13.66 2.25 -25.78
CA PRO A 110 -14.25 3.14 -26.77
C PRO A 110 -15.71 2.74 -27.03
N PRO A 111 -16.61 3.67 -27.38
CA PRO A 111 -18.02 3.34 -27.58
C PRO A 111 -18.27 2.19 -28.58
N ALA A 112 -17.36 2.01 -29.54
CA ALA A 112 -17.42 0.95 -30.53
C ALA A 112 -17.09 -0.46 -29.99
N SER A 113 -16.42 -0.60 -28.84
CA SER A 113 -16.13 -1.91 -28.21
C SER A 113 -17.24 -2.38 -27.26
N ILE A 114 -18.24 -1.54 -26.99
CA ILE A 114 -19.37 -1.90 -26.13
C ILE A 114 -20.28 -2.87 -26.89
N PRO A 115 -20.47 -4.12 -26.42
CA PRO A 115 -21.31 -5.08 -27.11
C PRO A 115 -22.79 -4.67 -27.05
N CYS A 116 -23.44 -4.60 -28.21
CA CYS A 116 -24.90 -4.49 -28.31
C CYS A 116 -25.52 -5.90 -28.26
N ILE A 117 -25.36 -6.58 -27.13
CA ILE A 117 -25.91 -7.93 -26.89
C ILE A 117 -27.13 -7.79 -25.97
N PRO A 118 -28.30 -8.33 -26.35
CA PRO A 118 -29.49 -8.31 -25.51
C PRO A 118 -29.23 -8.88 -24.11
N GLY A 119 -29.46 -8.08 -23.06
CA GLY A 119 -29.20 -8.43 -21.66
C GLY A 119 -27.82 -8.02 -21.12
N TYR A 120 -26.94 -7.50 -21.98
CA TYR A 120 -25.63 -6.94 -21.63
C TYR A 120 -25.49 -5.47 -22.05
N GLU A 121 -26.60 -4.81 -22.40
CA GLU A 121 -26.57 -3.40 -22.76
C GLU A 121 -26.16 -2.55 -21.56
N ARG A 122 -25.06 -1.82 -21.68
CA ARG A 122 -24.67 -0.83 -20.69
C ARG A 122 -25.28 0.52 -21.08
N LYS A 123 -26.05 1.12 -20.16
CA LYS A 123 -26.47 2.52 -20.25
C LYS A 123 -25.51 3.34 -19.40
N PHE A 124 -24.64 4.11 -20.02
CA PHE A 124 -23.86 5.12 -19.31
C PHE A 124 -23.97 6.47 -20.03
N GLU A 125 -24.24 7.51 -19.24
CA GLU A 125 -24.06 8.89 -19.65
C GLU A 125 -22.64 9.29 -19.28
N VAL A 126 -21.75 9.38 -20.27
CA VAL A 126 -20.39 9.87 -20.03
C VAL A 126 -20.44 11.40 -19.95
N ASN A 127 -20.42 11.93 -18.74
CA ASN A 127 -20.22 13.37 -18.54
C ASN A 127 -18.73 13.70 -18.72
N GLN A 128 -18.37 14.27 -19.87
CA GLN A 128 -16.98 14.64 -20.18
C GLN A 128 -16.35 15.61 -19.16
N ASN A 129 -17.17 16.34 -18.39
CA ASN A 129 -16.66 17.24 -17.35
C ASN A 129 -16.16 16.51 -16.10
N ASP A 130 -16.54 15.25 -15.88
CA ASP A 130 -16.11 14.45 -14.72
C ASP A 130 -14.84 13.65 -15.00
N LEU A 131 -14.55 13.36 -16.28
CA LEU A 131 -13.36 12.61 -16.73
C LEU A 131 -12.01 13.26 -16.38
N PHE A 132 -11.98 14.56 -16.11
CA PHE A 132 -10.75 15.31 -15.81
C PHE A 132 -10.71 15.91 -14.40
N ARG A 133 -11.68 15.59 -13.54
CA ARG A 133 -11.68 16.02 -12.13
C ARG A 133 -10.87 15.08 -11.25
N ILE A 134 -9.63 14.80 -11.62
CA ILE A 134 -8.66 14.27 -10.66
C ILE A 134 -8.18 15.48 -9.85
N LYS A 135 -8.81 15.72 -8.69
CA LYS A 135 -8.27 16.66 -7.71
C LYS A 135 -7.13 15.94 -6.97
N PHE A 136 -5.91 16.41 -7.20
CA PHE A 136 -4.73 16.09 -6.38
C PHE A 136 -4.85 16.74 -4.99
#